data_AF-A0A336L740-F1
#
_entry.id   AF-A0A336L740-F1
#
_cell.length_a   1.000
_cell.length_b   1.000
_cell.length_c   1.000
_cell.angle_alpha   90.00
_cell.angle_beta   90.00
_cell.angle_gamma   90.00
#
_symmetry.space_group_name_H-M   'P 1'
#
loop_
_entity.id
_entity.type
_entity.pdbx_description
1 polymer ?
#
loop_
_entity_poly.entity_id
_entity_poly.type
_entity_poly.pdbx_seq_one_letter_code
_entity_poly.pdbx_strand_id
1 'polypeptide(L)'
;MADLEYYWYKLLDITGDSPVSGWIIIPNLISIGLYWIIAGIFFIVDMMPKTKFLIKYKLQSNTNDPLDLDKLPSVIKQVLFNQFCVQIPFSILIHPIVHLRGINSPEIDFVRQVPPMWRITLDFIVFELIREISFYYLHRLFHHPRLYQKYHKMHHEWTSPIAVAAQYCHPLEHLLVNLLPMTIGPFLMCSNVISVAIWYFHSALKTYFDHCGYNFPVFLVYDSTKHDYHHMSFNRCYGILGDNPLILWTIGLNLFTATVYWIGAVFYLILDYIDKPKWLAKYKIMPGVNEPVDMSAVIKTAKVVLFNQFVVGLGISFLVYPSVVFRGGAETIREVPTFRKFVLDIIVSLILNDIFFYYSHRLFHYGWLYKKYHKEHHEWTSPIALAGIYCTPTEHIFCNMISNTIGLVVMRSNLFTTCLWLTHAMLRTLANHSGYKFPFYYDPRSHDYHHLKFNKYFGVLGIMDWLHGTDVENSVKQKWK
;
A
#
# COMPACT_ATOMS: atom_id res chain seq x y z
N MET A 1 12.66 14.21 -14.90
CA MET A 1 13.77 14.60 -14.00
C MET A 1 14.31 15.97 -14.38
N ALA A 2 14.63 16.24 -15.65
CA ALA A 2 15.05 17.56 -16.13
C ALA A 2 14.10 18.72 -15.71
N ASP A 3 12.78 18.52 -15.77
CA ASP A 3 11.83 19.57 -15.31
C ASP A 3 11.91 19.79 -13.80
N LEU A 4 12.04 18.71 -13.01
CA LEU A 4 12.13 18.80 -11.55
C LEU A 4 13.41 19.53 -11.13
N GLU A 5 14.54 19.22 -11.77
CA GLU A 5 15.82 19.93 -11.60
C GLU A 5 15.66 21.41 -11.91
N TYR A 6 15.05 21.76 -13.04
CA TYR A 6 14.86 23.15 -13.45
C TYR A 6 14.06 23.96 -12.43
N TYR A 7 12.91 23.45 -11.98
CA TYR A 7 12.09 24.16 -10.99
C TYR A 7 12.75 24.21 -9.61
N TRP A 8 13.46 23.15 -9.22
CA TRP A 8 14.19 23.13 -7.96
C TRP A 8 15.31 24.17 -7.95
N TYR A 9 16.08 24.29 -9.02
CA TYR A 9 17.16 25.27 -9.11
C TYR A 9 16.63 26.70 -9.08
N LYS A 10 15.54 26.99 -9.80
CA LYS A 10 14.88 28.28 -9.72
C LYS A 10 14.42 28.63 -8.31
N LEU A 11 13.91 27.66 -7.55
CA LEU A 11 13.53 27.87 -6.17
C LEU A 11 14.76 28.22 -5.33
N LEU A 12 15.84 27.44 -5.44
CA LEU A 12 17.09 27.67 -4.73
C LEU A 12 17.75 29.01 -5.10
N ASP A 13 17.64 29.46 -6.33
CA ASP A 13 18.17 30.76 -6.75
C ASP A 13 17.43 31.95 -6.08
N ILE A 14 16.20 31.73 -5.60
CA ILE A 14 15.41 32.70 -4.83
C ILE A 14 15.66 32.54 -3.32
N THR A 15 15.64 31.31 -2.82
CA THR A 15 15.72 31.02 -1.37
C THR A 15 17.14 30.88 -0.84
N GLY A 16 18.13 30.79 -1.73
CA GLY A 16 19.49 30.34 -1.44
C GLY A 16 19.62 28.82 -1.44
N ASP A 17 20.84 28.33 -1.67
CA ASP A 17 21.22 26.91 -1.70
C ASP A 17 22.02 26.46 -0.47
N SER A 18 22.01 27.26 0.59
CA SER A 18 22.61 26.87 1.86
C SER A 18 21.85 25.70 2.51
N PRO A 19 22.51 24.85 3.32
CA PRO A 19 21.84 23.81 4.09
C PRO A 19 20.71 24.35 4.99
N VAL A 20 20.88 25.57 5.52
CA VAL A 20 19.84 26.26 6.28
C VAL A 20 18.61 26.55 5.41
N SER A 21 18.82 27.00 4.17
CA SER A 21 17.71 27.24 3.24
C SER A 21 16.94 25.96 2.93
N GLY A 22 17.68 24.90 2.58
CA GLY A 22 17.11 23.60 2.26
C GLY A 22 16.33 22.95 3.41
N TRP A 23 16.91 22.93 4.61
CA TRP A 23 16.39 22.14 5.72
C TRP A 23 15.50 22.91 6.70
N ILE A 24 15.60 24.24 6.74
CA ILE A 24 14.85 25.08 7.68
C ILE A 24 13.89 25.99 6.91
N ILE A 25 14.39 26.79 5.96
CA ILE A 25 13.57 27.84 5.33
C ILE A 25 12.50 27.23 4.42
N ILE A 26 12.90 26.42 3.43
CA ILE A 26 11.97 25.85 2.43
C ILE A 26 10.84 25.03 3.08
N PRO A 27 11.12 24.07 4.01
CA PRO A 27 10.06 23.26 4.61
C PRO A 27 9.08 24.09 5.45
N ASN A 28 9.57 25.11 6.16
CA ASN A 28 8.70 26.00 6.94
C ASN A 28 7.86 26.91 6.04
N LEU A 29 8.43 27.46 4.96
CA LEU A 29 7.68 28.23 3.97
C LEU A 29 6.57 27.39 3.32
N ILE A 30 6.88 26.15 2.94
CA ILE A 30 5.90 25.20 2.39
C ILE A 30 4.80 24.93 3.42
N SER A 31 5.17 24.52 4.64
CA SER A 31 4.20 24.10 5.66
C SER A 31 3.27 25.25 6.10
N ILE A 32 3.84 26.42 6.43
CA ILE A 32 3.11 27.59 6.91
C ILE A 32 2.34 28.26 5.76
N GLY A 33 2.97 28.39 4.58
CA GLY A 33 2.33 28.98 3.40
C GLY A 33 1.13 28.16 2.94
N LEU A 34 1.28 26.84 2.81
CA LEU A 34 0.18 25.95 2.46
C LEU A 34 -0.94 25.97 3.50
N TYR A 35 -0.59 26.06 4.79
CA TYR A 35 -1.59 26.18 5.85
C TYR A 35 -2.51 27.37 5.59
N TRP A 36 -1.95 28.58 5.49
CA TRP A 36 -2.77 29.79 5.37
C TRP A 36 -3.52 29.87 4.04
N ILE A 37 -2.96 29.32 2.95
CA ILE A 37 -3.64 29.23 1.66
C ILE A 37 -4.82 28.27 1.72
N ILE A 38 -4.59 27.01 2.11
CA ILE A 38 -5.62 25.96 2.06
C ILE A 38 -6.66 26.16 3.15
N ALA A 39 -6.23 26.42 4.39
CA ALA A 39 -7.14 26.70 5.49
C ALA A 39 -7.95 27.99 5.23
N GLY A 40 -7.34 29.01 4.60
CA GLY A 40 -8.03 30.22 4.18
C GLY A 40 -9.12 29.97 3.13
N ILE A 41 -8.85 29.12 2.13
CA ILE A 41 -9.87 28.72 1.14
C ILE A 41 -11.06 28.04 1.83
N PHE A 42 -10.79 27.05 2.71
CA PHE A 42 -11.86 26.36 3.43
C PHE A 42 -12.59 27.26 4.41
N PHE A 43 -11.91 28.21 5.04
CA PHE A 43 -12.54 29.22 5.88
C PHE A 43 -13.52 30.09 5.09
N ILE A 44 -13.15 30.53 3.88
CA ILE A 44 -14.06 31.27 3.00
C ILE A 44 -15.27 30.40 2.65
N VAL A 45 -15.06 29.12 2.30
CA VAL A 45 -16.15 28.17 2.05
C VAL A 45 -17.04 27.98 3.29
N ASP A 46 -16.45 27.99 4.49
CA ASP A 46 -17.19 27.89 5.74
C ASP A 46 -18.05 29.14 6.02
N MET A 47 -17.60 30.33 5.59
CA MET A 47 -18.31 31.61 5.70
C MET A 47 -19.39 31.83 4.63
N MET A 48 -19.31 31.12 3.50
CA MET A 48 -20.30 31.23 2.44
C MET A 48 -21.65 30.65 2.87
N PRO A 49 -22.78 31.22 2.39
CA PRO A 49 -24.09 30.61 2.56
C PRO A 49 -24.08 29.16 2.06
N LYS A 50 -24.56 28.23 2.89
CA LYS A 50 -24.55 26.81 2.55
C LYS A 50 -25.52 26.52 1.41
N THR A 51 -24.98 26.41 0.20
CA THR A 51 -25.74 25.96 -0.97
C THR A 51 -26.04 24.46 -0.87
N LYS A 52 -27.06 23.97 -1.58
CA LYS A 52 -27.37 22.53 -1.67
C LYS A 52 -26.14 21.69 -2.10
N PHE A 53 -25.24 22.28 -2.91
CA PHE A 53 -24.00 21.64 -3.32
C PHE A 53 -23.03 21.44 -2.15
N LEU A 54 -22.77 22.48 -1.35
CA LEU A 54 -21.84 22.40 -0.22
C LEU A 54 -22.37 21.50 0.91
N ILE A 55 -23.67 21.57 1.19
CA ILE A 55 -24.33 20.75 2.22
C ILE A 55 -24.15 19.25 1.92
N LYS A 56 -24.26 18.86 0.64
CA LYS A 56 -24.09 17.46 0.21
C LYS A 56 -22.75 16.85 0.63
N TYR A 57 -21.69 17.67 0.71
CA TYR A 57 -20.33 17.20 1.00
C TYR A 57 -19.89 17.51 2.44
N LYS A 58 -20.67 18.24 3.23
CA LYS A 58 -20.36 18.50 4.64
C LYS A 58 -20.64 17.24 5.46
N LEU A 59 -19.68 16.83 6.28
CA LEU A 59 -19.79 15.58 7.06
C LEU A 59 -20.76 15.72 8.24
N GLN A 60 -20.54 16.73 9.09
CA GLN A 60 -21.41 17.03 10.22
C GLN A 60 -22.32 18.23 9.90
N SER A 61 -23.46 17.93 9.27
CA SER A 61 -24.47 18.95 8.93
C SER A 61 -25.02 19.62 10.20
N ASN A 62 -25.11 20.96 10.20
CA ASN A 62 -25.63 21.83 11.28
C ASN A 62 -24.71 22.01 12.52
N THR A 63 -23.49 21.50 12.51
CA THR A 63 -22.51 21.78 13.59
C THR A 63 -21.57 22.89 13.15
N ASN A 64 -21.31 23.86 14.03
CA ASN A 64 -20.51 25.06 13.74
C ASN A 64 -21.05 25.89 12.55
N ASP A 65 -22.38 25.97 12.40
CA ASP A 65 -23.06 26.76 11.36
C ASP A 65 -24.18 27.62 11.98
N PRO A 66 -24.04 28.97 12.04
CA PRO A 66 -22.88 29.73 11.56
C PRO A 66 -21.64 29.50 12.44
N LEU A 67 -20.46 29.78 11.89
CA LEU A 67 -19.21 29.66 12.63
C LEU A 67 -19.19 30.65 13.80
N ASP A 68 -18.75 30.18 14.97
CA ASP A 68 -18.47 31.02 16.12
C ASP A 68 -17.18 31.83 15.89
N LEU A 69 -17.35 33.09 15.46
CA LEU A 69 -16.26 34.00 15.14
C LEU A 69 -15.50 34.46 16.40
N ASP A 70 -16.10 34.38 17.59
CA ASP A 70 -15.47 34.83 18.83
C ASP A 70 -14.30 33.91 19.24
N LYS A 71 -14.32 32.65 18.79
CA LYS A 71 -13.22 31.68 18.99
C LYS A 71 -12.05 31.88 18.04
N LEU A 72 -12.25 32.57 16.92
CA LEU A 72 -11.25 32.66 15.84
C LEU A 72 -9.95 33.37 16.28
N PRO A 73 -9.98 34.48 17.05
CA PRO A 73 -8.76 35.13 17.52
C PRO A 73 -7.87 34.21 18.36
N SER A 74 -8.45 33.39 19.25
CA SER A 74 -7.70 32.42 20.05
C SER A 74 -7.10 31.31 19.18
N VAL A 75 -7.84 30.85 18.17
CA VAL A 75 -7.36 29.86 17.20
C VAL A 75 -6.16 30.40 16.45
N ILE A 76 -6.29 31.58 15.83
CA ILE A 76 -5.22 32.21 15.06
C ILE A 76 -3.98 32.45 15.93
N LYS A 77 -4.16 32.99 17.14
CA LYS A 77 -3.05 33.25 18.07
C LYS A 77 -2.29 31.98 18.41
N GLN A 78 -2.99 30.89 18.74
CA GLN A 78 -2.36 29.63 19.10
C GLN A 78 -1.68 28.95 17.91
N VAL A 79 -2.27 29.02 16.72
CA VAL A 79 -1.67 28.52 15.47
C VAL A 79 -0.38 29.28 15.16
N LEU A 80 -0.40 30.61 15.21
CA LEU A 80 0.80 31.43 15.00
C LEU A 80 1.88 31.10 16.04
N PHE A 81 1.49 30.92 17.32
CA PHE A 81 2.43 30.47 18.34
C PHE A 81 3.04 29.10 18.01
N ASN A 82 2.24 28.13 17.59
CA ASN A 82 2.72 26.81 17.19
C ASN A 82 3.67 26.90 15.98
N GLN A 83 3.35 27.71 14.97
CA GLN A 83 4.19 27.88 13.77
C GLN A 83 5.52 28.59 14.10
N PHE A 84 5.49 29.72 14.78
CA PHE A 84 6.68 30.56 14.98
C PHE A 84 7.49 30.23 16.23
N CYS A 85 6.84 29.74 17.30
CA CYS A 85 7.49 29.49 18.58
C CYS A 85 7.69 28.00 18.90
N VAL A 86 7.12 27.08 18.10
CA VAL A 86 7.33 25.64 18.28
C VAL A 86 7.97 25.03 17.03
N GLN A 87 7.34 25.18 15.86
CA GLN A 87 7.78 24.54 14.62
C GLN A 87 9.13 25.08 14.12
N ILE A 88 9.30 26.40 14.00
CA ILE A 88 10.59 26.97 13.56
C ILE A 88 11.73 26.61 14.53
N PRO A 89 11.60 26.79 15.87
CA PRO A 89 12.62 26.32 16.81
C PRO A 89 12.91 24.83 16.71
N PHE A 90 11.88 23.98 16.53
CA PHE A 90 12.07 22.55 16.32
C PHE A 90 12.90 22.26 15.05
N SER A 91 12.62 22.94 13.93
CA SER A 91 13.41 22.81 12.70
C SER A 91 14.87 23.25 12.90
N ILE A 92 15.12 24.31 13.68
CA ILE A 92 16.48 24.76 13.99
C ILE A 92 17.20 23.73 14.87
N LEU A 93 16.52 23.16 15.87
CA LEU A 93 17.10 22.19 16.80
C LEU A 93 17.39 20.82 16.14
N ILE A 94 16.56 20.39 15.20
CA ILE A 94 16.79 19.12 14.49
C ILE A 94 17.92 19.23 13.47
N HIS A 95 18.18 20.42 12.93
CA HIS A 95 19.17 20.64 11.88
C HIS A 95 20.60 20.19 12.25
N PRO A 96 21.18 20.50 13.42
CA PRO A 96 22.45 19.94 13.86
C PRO A 96 22.48 18.40 13.95
N ILE A 97 21.37 17.79 14.34
CA ILE A 97 21.25 16.33 14.49
C ILE A 97 21.23 15.65 13.10
N VAL A 98 20.60 16.32 12.13
CA VAL A 98 20.66 15.92 10.71
C VAL A 98 22.10 15.96 10.19
N HIS A 99 22.89 16.98 10.57
CA HIS A 99 24.33 17.05 10.20
C HIS A 99 25.18 15.95 10.82
N LEU A 100 24.95 15.59 12.09
CA LEU A 100 25.71 14.54 12.78
C LEU A 100 25.51 13.14 12.16
N ARG A 101 24.43 12.92 11.40
CA ARG A 101 24.14 11.67 10.69
C ARG A 101 24.78 11.57 9.30
N GLY A 102 25.54 12.59 8.88
CA GLY A 102 26.10 12.67 7.53
C GLY A 102 25.03 12.89 6.45
N ILE A 103 23.84 13.42 6.83
CA ILE A 103 22.75 13.75 5.89
C ILE A 103 23.12 14.97 5.02
N ASN A 104 24.24 15.63 5.29
CA ASN A 104 24.96 16.47 4.34
C ASN A 104 26.47 16.30 4.60
N SER A 105 27.28 16.11 3.57
CA SER A 105 28.59 16.77 3.57
C SER A 105 28.31 18.29 3.55
N PRO A 106 29.13 19.15 4.16
CA PRO A 106 28.93 20.61 4.14
C PRO A 106 29.00 21.27 2.74
N GLU A 107 28.87 20.48 1.66
CA GLU A 107 29.02 20.87 0.27
C GLU A 107 27.66 21.25 -0.34
N ILE A 108 27.65 22.37 -1.07
CA ILE A 108 26.49 22.94 -1.80
C ILE A 108 25.85 21.93 -2.76
N ASP A 109 26.63 20.94 -3.22
CA ASP A 109 26.22 19.93 -4.19
C ASP A 109 25.05 19.05 -3.72
N PHE A 110 24.92 18.78 -2.41
CA PHE A 110 23.84 17.91 -1.90
C PHE A 110 22.45 18.55 -2.00
N VAL A 111 22.34 19.87 -1.78
CA VAL A 111 21.05 20.60 -1.85
C VAL A 111 20.57 20.71 -3.30
N ARG A 112 21.49 20.80 -4.27
CA ARG A 112 21.17 20.81 -5.71
C ARG A 112 21.01 19.41 -6.29
N GLN A 113 21.55 18.36 -5.68
CA GLN A 113 21.43 17.01 -6.23
C GLN A 113 19.98 16.50 -6.20
N VAL A 114 19.38 16.33 -7.37
CA VAL A 114 18.05 15.74 -7.50
C VAL A 114 18.14 14.21 -7.37
N PRO A 115 17.49 13.59 -6.36
CA PRO A 115 17.52 12.15 -6.20
C PRO A 115 16.76 11.48 -7.35
N PRO A 116 17.18 10.27 -7.78
CA PRO A 116 16.44 9.52 -8.78
C PRO A 116 15.03 9.17 -8.26
N MET A 117 14.04 9.09 -9.16
CA MET A 117 12.63 8.88 -8.77
C MET A 117 12.39 7.65 -7.89
N TRP A 118 13.15 6.56 -8.09
CA TRP A 118 13.02 5.37 -7.25
C TRP A 118 13.38 5.65 -5.79
N ARG A 119 14.34 6.57 -5.55
CA ARG A 119 14.77 6.95 -4.21
C ARG A 119 13.72 7.80 -3.52
N ILE A 120 13.15 8.77 -4.23
CA ILE A 120 12.00 9.57 -3.73
C ILE A 120 10.84 8.62 -3.39
N THR A 121 10.53 7.66 -4.25
CA THR A 121 9.45 6.70 -4.03
C THR A 121 9.69 5.86 -2.77
N LEU A 122 10.91 5.34 -2.60
CA LEU A 122 11.28 4.58 -1.39
C LEU A 122 11.20 5.43 -0.12
N ASP A 123 11.73 6.65 -0.17
CA ASP A 123 11.65 7.62 0.93
C ASP A 123 10.18 7.80 1.35
N PHE A 124 9.28 8.09 0.41
CA PHE A 124 7.85 8.27 0.67
C PHE A 124 7.17 7.06 1.30
N ILE A 125 7.45 5.85 0.81
CA ILE A 125 6.89 4.61 1.38
C ILE A 125 7.31 4.48 2.85
N VAL A 126 8.60 4.68 3.14
CA VAL A 126 9.13 4.55 4.49
C VAL A 126 8.61 5.67 5.40
N PHE A 127 8.51 6.90 4.90
CA PHE A 127 7.97 8.03 5.64
C PHE A 127 6.52 7.80 6.06
N GLU A 128 5.68 7.33 5.14
CA GLU A 128 4.27 7.09 5.42
C GLU A 128 4.08 5.97 6.45
N LEU A 129 4.86 4.88 6.35
CA LEU A 129 4.83 3.80 7.33
C LEU A 129 5.26 4.26 8.72
N ILE A 130 6.38 4.98 8.82
CA ILE A 130 6.87 5.51 10.09
C ILE A 130 5.88 6.51 10.67
N ARG A 131 5.34 7.40 9.84
CA ARG A 131 4.35 8.40 10.26
C ARG A 131 3.09 7.72 10.79
N GLU A 132 2.54 6.74 10.08
CA GLU A 132 1.34 6.01 10.53
C GLU A 132 1.55 5.36 11.90
N ILE A 133 2.67 4.63 12.07
CA ILE A 133 2.98 3.94 13.32
C ILE A 133 3.19 4.96 14.46
N SER A 134 4.08 5.93 14.26
CA SER A 134 4.42 6.89 15.31
C SER A 134 3.23 7.79 15.68
N PHE A 135 2.50 8.31 14.70
CA PHE A 135 1.30 9.12 14.94
C PHE A 135 0.23 8.32 15.67
N TYR A 136 -0.08 7.09 15.25
CA TYR A 136 -1.11 6.28 15.91
C TYR A 136 -0.84 6.12 17.42
N TYR A 137 0.38 5.74 17.79
CA TYR A 137 0.73 5.49 19.19
C TYR A 137 0.82 6.79 20.01
N LEU A 138 1.39 7.86 19.44
CA LEU A 138 1.49 9.15 20.12
C LEU A 138 0.12 9.80 20.29
N HIS A 139 -0.71 9.79 19.25
CA HIS A 139 -2.07 10.31 19.30
C HIS A 139 -2.91 9.53 20.33
N ARG A 140 -2.87 8.19 20.30
CA ARG A 140 -3.56 7.35 21.30
C ARG A 140 -3.03 7.60 22.72
N LEU A 141 -1.74 7.85 22.89
CA LEU A 141 -1.16 8.22 24.18
C LEU A 141 -1.71 9.57 24.67
N PHE A 142 -1.85 10.56 23.80
CA PHE A 142 -2.41 11.87 24.14
C PHE A 142 -3.90 11.80 24.51
N HIS A 143 -4.62 10.76 24.07
CA HIS A 143 -5.97 10.42 24.55
C HIS A 143 -6.02 9.73 25.92
N HIS A 144 -4.87 9.37 26.51
CA HIS A 144 -4.85 8.86 27.88
C HIS A 144 -5.41 9.92 28.85
N PRO A 145 -6.27 9.57 29.83
CA PRO A 145 -7.01 10.55 30.63
C PRO A 145 -6.16 11.66 31.28
N ARG A 146 -4.94 11.33 31.70
CA ARG A 146 -3.99 12.29 32.31
C ARG A 146 -3.40 13.30 31.33
N LEU A 147 -3.23 12.91 30.06
CA LEU A 147 -2.65 13.76 29.02
C LEU A 147 -3.76 14.50 28.26
N TYR A 148 -4.90 13.84 28.03
CA TYR A 148 -6.02 14.41 27.28
C TYR A 148 -6.46 15.76 27.84
N GLN A 149 -6.80 15.79 29.13
CA GLN A 149 -7.32 17.01 29.77
C GLN A 149 -6.35 18.19 29.69
N LYS A 150 -5.03 17.92 29.70
CA LYS A 150 -4.00 18.96 29.77
C LYS A 150 -3.50 19.39 28.40
N TYR A 151 -3.39 18.45 27.45
CA TYR A 151 -2.63 18.66 26.22
C TYR A 151 -3.44 18.39 24.95
N HIS A 152 -4.48 17.55 24.98
CA HIS A 152 -5.20 17.17 23.77
C HIS A 152 -6.64 17.67 23.68
N LYS A 153 -7.24 18.06 24.81
CA LYS A 153 -8.60 18.58 24.86
C LYS A 153 -8.82 19.80 23.97
N MET A 154 -7.82 20.69 23.89
CA MET A 154 -7.85 21.88 23.03
C MET A 154 -8.09 21.53 21.56
N HIS A 155 -7.41 20.48 21.06
CA HIS A 155 -7.59 20.00 19.69
C HIS A 155 -9.03 19.55 19.43
N HIS A 156 -9.63 18.90 20.42
CA HIS A 156 -10.99 18.36 20.40
C HIS A 156 -12.10 19.37 20.76
N GLU A 157 -11.77 20.66 20.93
CA GLU A 157 -12.80 21.71 21.13
C GLU A 157 -13.69 21.88 19.89
N TRP A 158 -13.18 21.48 18.72
CA TRP A 158 -13.87 21.52 17.43
C TRP A 158 -14.33 20.11 17.03
N THR A 159 -15.39 19.61 17.67
CA THR A 159 -15.99 18.29 17.41
C THR A 159 -16.41 18.06 15.95
N SER A 160 -16.79 19.13 15.26
CA SER A 160 -16.78 19.21 13.79
C SER A 160 -15.57 20.05 13.38
N PRO A 161 -14.46 19.43 12.95
CA PRO A 161 -13.24 20.15 12.62
C PRO A 161 -13.44 21.11 11.44
N ILE A 162 -12.65 22.18 11.47
CA ILE A 162 -12.50 23.15 10.36
C ILE A 162 -11.02 23.27 10.03
N ALA A 163 -10.69 23.59 8.78
CA ALA A 163 -9.30 23.57 8.32
C ALA A 163 -8.39 24.55 9.12
N VAL A 164 -8.92 25.69 9.56
CA VAL A 164 -8.19 26.69 10.37
C VAL A 164 -7.93 26.20 11.81
N ALA A 165 -8.63 25.16 12.28
CA ALA A 165 -8.36 24.53 13.56
C ALA A 165 -7.34 23.38 13.45
N ALA A 166 -6.84 23.05 12.25
CA ALA A 166 -5.95 21.89 12.05
C ALA A 166 -4.65 21.94 12.86
N GLN A 167 -4.17 23.16 13.17
CA GLN A 167 -3.00 23.37 14.03
C GLN A 167 -3.36 24.00 15.39
N TYR A 168 -4.66 24.11 15.70
CA TYR A 168 -5.16 24.59 16.98
C TYR A 168 -5.05 23.46 18.02
N CYS A 169 -3.91 23.41 18.69
CA CYS A 169 -3.59 22.41 19.69
C CYS A 169 -2.57 22.94 20.68
N HIS A 170 -2.40 22.25 21.80
CA HIS A 170 -1.40 22.61 22.79
C HIS A 170 0.03 22.51 22.18
N PRO A 171 0.99 23.39 22.52
CA PRO A 171 2.34 23.37 21.96
C PRO A 171 3.06 22.01 22.04
N LEU A 172 2.88 21.30 23.16
CA LEU A 172 3.42 19.95 23.36
C LEU A 172 2.81 18.91 22.41
N GLU A 173 1.51 19.01 22.11
CA GLU A 173 0.85 18.17 21.11
C GLU A 173 1.37 18.51 19.72
N HIS A 174 1.47 19.80 19.39
CA HIS A 174 2.03 20.24 18.12
C HIS A 174 3.44 19.67 17.89
N LEU A 175 4.30 19.73 18.91
CA LEU A 175 5.64 19.16 18.86
C LEU A 175 5.65 17.62 18.70
N LEU A 176 4.95 16.91 19.59
CA LEU A 176 5.08 15.46 19.70
C LEU A 176 4.16 14.68 18.75
N VAL A 177 2.97 15.17 18.46
CA VAL A 177 1.98 14.47 17.63
C VAL A 177 2.01 14.96 16.19
N ASN A 178 2.20 16.27 15.96
CA ASN A 178 2.17 16.81 14.59
C ASN A 178 3.55 16.84 13.94
N LEU A 179 4.57 17.42 14.59
CA LEU A 179 5.88 17.61 13.96
C LEU A 179 6.73 16.33 13.99
N LEU A 180 6.86 15.69 15.16
CA LEU A 180 7.77 14.58 15.35
C LEU A 180 7.49 13.38 14.40
N PRO A 181 6.26 12.87 14.24
CA PRO A 181 5.95 11.79 13.29
C PRO A 181 6.32 12.10 11.85
N MET A 182 6.21 13.37 11.43
CA MET A 182 6.58 13.79 10.08
C MET A 182 8.09 13.84 9.86
N THR A 183 8.90 14.00 10.92
CA THR A 183 10.35 14.15 10.83
C THR A 183 11.13 12.84 11.01
N ILE A 184 10.60 11.86 11.75
CA ILE A 184 11.32 10.60 12.03
C ILE A 184 11.69 9.86 10.74
N GLY A 185 10.76 9.76 9.78
CA GLY A 185 11.02 9.09 8.50
C GLY A 185 12.18 9.70 7.71
N PRO A 186 12.09 11.00 7.35
CA PRO A 186 13.20 11.73 6.72
C PRO A 186 14.54 11.58 7.44
N PHE A 187 14.50 11.63 8.77
CA PHE A 187 15.69 11.51 9.60
C PHE A 187 16.30 10.10 9.57
N LEU A 188 15.49 9.04 9.63
CA LEU A 188 15.99 7.65 9.61
C LEU A 188 16.54 7.26 8.24
N MET A 189 15.96 7.78 7.17
CA MET A 189 16.34 7.45 5.80
C MET A 189 17.51 8.28 5.27
N CYS A 190 17.93 9.33 5.99
CA CYS A 190 18.94 10.27 5.51
C CYS A 190 18.58 10.85 4.13
N SER A 191 17.32 11.23 3.96
CA SER A 191 16.77 11.57 2.65
C SER A 191 17.22 12.94 2.16
N ASN A 192 17.23 13.12 0.84
CA ASN A 192 17.56 14.40 0.23
C ASN A 192 16.47 15.45 0.52
N VAL A 193 16.88 16.71 0.58
CA VAL A 193 16.01 17.87 0.85
C VAL A 193 14.79 17.95 -0.08
N ILE A 194 14.89 17.50 -1.33
CA ILE A 194 13.76 17.46 -2.28
C ILE A 194 12.72 16.44 -1.83
N SER A 195 13.14 15.21 -1.48
CA SER A 195 12.22 14.19 -0.93
C SER A 195 11.49 14.73 0.29
N VAL A 196 12.21 15.45 1.16
CA VAL A 196 11.66 16.06 2.37
C VAL A 196 10.70 17.20 2.04
N ALA A 197 11.04 18.11 1.13
CA ALA A 197 10.16 19.20 0.72
C ALA A 197 8.83 18.70 0.13
N ILE A 198 8.89 17.72 -0.77
CA ILE A 198 7.68 17.10 -1.35
C ILE A 198 6.88 16.39 -0.24
N TRP A 199 7.56 15.73 0.70
CA TRP A 199 6.91 15.05 1.83
C TRP A 199 6.17 16.01 2.76
N TYR A 200 6.78 17.13 3.13
CA TYR A 200 6.13 18.16 3.95
C TYR A 200 4.97 18.81 3.20
N PHE A 201 5.10 19.06 1.89
CA PHE A 201 4.00 19.53 1.04
C PHE A 201 2.81 18.56 1.08
N HIS A 202 3.05 17.27 0.81
CA HIS A 202 2.03 16.22 0.84
C HIS A 202 1.37 16.08 2.22
N SER A 203 2.18 16.01 3.28
CA SER A 203 1.70 15.83 4.66
C SER A 203 0.87 17.02 5.14
N ALA A 204 1.27 18.24 4.76
CA ALA A 204 0.53 19.46 5.06
C ALA A 204 -0.83 19.44 4.36
N LEU A 205 -0.87 19.17 3.05
CA LEU A 205 -2.13 19.03 2.30
C LEU A 205 -3.04 18.00 2.98
N LYS A 206 -2.53 16.80 3.25
CA LYS A 206 -3.31 15.74 3.90
C LYS A 206 -3.93 16.24 5.21
N THR A 207 -3.14 16.83 6.08
CA THR A 207 -3.60 17.32 7.39
C THR A 207 -4.74 18.33 7.24
N TYR A 208 -4.64 19.26 6.29
CA TYR A 208 -5.65 20.31 6.12
C TYR A 208 -6.92 19.78 5.47
N PHE A 209 -6.81 18.83 4.54
CA PHE A 209 -7.97 18.12 4.01
C PHE A 209 -8.65 17.26 5.08
N ASP A 210 -7.89 16.55 5.93
CA ASP A 210 -8.46 15.73 7.01
C ASP A 210 -9.29 16.57 8.01
N HIS A 211 -8.96 17.86 8.18
CA HIS A 211 -9.65 18.78 9.10
C HIS A 211 -10.68 19.69 8.42
N CYS A 212 -10.87 19.64 7.10
CA CYS A 212 -11.72 20.62 6.43
C CYS A 212 -13.22 20.44 6.71
N GLY A 213 -13.63 19.27 7.20
CA GLY A 213 -15.03 18.94 7.48
C GLY A 213 -15.88 18.70 6.23
N TYR A 214 -15.24 18.56 5.06
CA TYR A 214 -15.88 18.23 3.79
C TYR A 214 -15.25 16.99 3.15
N ASN A 215 -16.05 16.15 2.52
CA ASN A 215 -15.57 15.03 1.70
C ASN A 215 -15.94 15.25 0.23
N PHE A 216 -15.08 15.94 -0.51
CA PHE A 216 -15.29 16.19 -1.92
C PHE A 216 -14.75 15.03 -2.78
N PRO A 217 -15.53 14.54 -3.76
CA PRO A 217 -15.15 13.37 -4.57
C PRO A 217 -13.94 13.62 -5.49
N VAL A 218 -13.57 14.88 -5.73
CA VAL A 218 -12.40 15.23 -6.56
C VAL A 218 -11.07 14.92 -5.86
N PHE A 219 -11.07 14.84 -4.53
CA PHE A 219 -9.86 14.55 -3.74
C PHE A 219 -9.77 13.06 -3.41
N LEU A 220 -9.72 12.20 -4.43
CA LEU A 220 -9.76 10.73 -4.30
C LEU A 220 -8.74 10.13 -3.31
N VAL A 221 -7.68 10.87 -2.99
CA VAL A 221 -6.58 10.46 -2.09
C VAL A 221 -6.74 11.02 -0.66
N TYR A 222 -7.54 12.07 -0.46
CA TYR A 222 -7.74 12.73 0.83
C TYR A 222 -9.15 12.46 1.34
N ASP A 223 -9.25 11.89 2.54
CA ASP A 223 -10.53 11.48 3.13
C ASP A 223 -10.63 12.00 4.57
N SER A 224 -11.48 13.01 4.76
CA SER A 224 -11.74 13.65 6.04
C SER A 224 -12.67 12.85 6.95
N THR A 225 -13.38 11.84 6.43
CA THR A 225 -14.42 11.11 7.18
C THR A 225 -13.89 10.46 8.45
N LYS A 226 -12.70 9.86 8.37
CA LYS A 226 -12.08 9.16 9.50
C LYS A 226 -11.75 10.12 10.64
N HIS A 227 -11.10 11.24 10.32
CA HIS A 227 -10.65 12.20 11.32
C HIS A 227 -11.81 13.00 11.90
N ASP A 228 -12.77 13.38 11.06
CA ASP A 228 -14.03 13.97 11.49
C ASP A 228 -14.79 13.05 12.47
N TYR A 229 -14.91 11.76 12.15
CA TYR A 229 -15.49 10.77 13.07
C TYR A 229 -14.67 10.58 14.36
N HIS A 230 -13.35 10.74 14.30
CA HIS A 230 -12.49 10.73 15.48
C HIS A 230 -12.81 11.90 16.43
N HIS A 231 -12.97 13.12 15.91
CA HIS A 231 -13.38 14.29 16.68
C HIS A 231 -14.77 14.15 17.31
N MET A 232 -15.68 13.41 16.68
CA MET A 232 -17.00 13.12 17.24
C MET A 232 -16.99 12.01 18.31
N SER A 233 -16.21 10.94 18.10
CA SER A 233 -16.23 9.74 18.96
C SER A 233 -15.14 9.71 20.04
N PHE A 234 -14.08 10.49 19.88
CA PHE A 234 -12.87 10.63 20.71
C PHE A 234 -12.02 9.37 20.87
N ASN A 235 -12.61 8.17 20.83
CA ASN A 235 -11.92 6.92 21.20
C ASN A 235 -11.70 5.93 20.03
N ARG A 236 -11.93 6.37 18.80
CA ARG A 236 -11.75 5.55 17.58
C ARG A 236 -10.87 6.29 16.57
N CYS A 237 -10.30 5.56 15.62
CA CYS A 237 -9.64 6.16 14.44
C CYS A 237 -8.37 7.02 14.71
N TYR A 238 -7.49 6.60 15.62
CA TYR A 238 -6.27 7.36 15.98
C TYR A 238 -5.20 7.49 14.88
N GLY A 239 -5.18 6.60 13.87
CA GLY A 239 -4.17 6.61 12.81
C GLY A 239 -4.48 7.61 11.69
N ILE A 240 -3.60 7.69 10.68
CA ILE A 240 -3.74 8.63 9.56
C ILE A 240 -4.30 7.94 8.31
N LEU A 241 -3.94 6.69 8.06
CA LEU A 241 -4.43 5.90 6.94
C LEU A 241 -5.91 5.56 7.12
N GLY A 242 -6.74 6.01 6.17
CA GLY A 242 -8.20 5.87 6.19
C GLY A 242 -8.70 4.43 6.01
N ASP A 243 -10.00 4.24 6.22
CA ASP A 243 -10.69 2.98 5.88
C ASP A 243 -11.30 3.02 4.47
N ASN A 244 -10.78 3.87 3.58
CA ASN A 244 -11.37 4.08 2.27
C ASN A 244 -11.49 2.75 1.51
N PRO A 245 -12.72 2.26 1.25
CA PRO A 245 -12.92 0.95 0.65
C PRO A 245 -12.28 0.81 -0.72
N LEU A 246 -12.29 1.86 -1.53
CA LEU A 246 -11.64 1.85 -2.84
C LEU A 246 -10.16 1.58 -2.69
N ILE A 247 -9.47 2.34 -1.83
CA ILE A 247 -8.02 2.20 -1.64
C ILE A 247 -7.68 0.82 -1.10
N LEU A 248 -8.39 0.32 -0.10
CA LEU A 248 -8.11 -0.97 0.53
C LEU A 248 -8.35 -2.16 -0.43
N TRP A 249 -9.47 -2.16 -1.16
CA TRP A 249 -9.80 -3.26 -2.07
C TRP A 249 -9.00 -3.24 -3.38
N THR A 250 -8.48 -2.08 -3.79
CA THR A 250 -7.68 -1.96 -5.02
C THR A 250 -6.19 -1.96 -4.71
N ILE A 251 -5.65 -0.85 -4.23
CA ILE A 251 -4.23 -0.65 -3.96
C ILE A 251 -3.77 -1.53 -2.80
N GLY A 252 -4.48 -1.50 -1.68
CA GLY A 252 -4.12 -2.23 -0.46
C GLY A 252 -4.04 -3.73 -0.68
N LEU A 253 -5.04 -4.31 -1.33
CA LEU A 253 -5.08 -5.74 -1.61
C LEU A 253 -3.99 -6.19 -2.59
N ASN A 254 -3.69 -5.40 -3.63
CA ASN A 254 -2.60 -5.71 -4.57
C ASN A 254 -1.24 -5.60 -3.89
N LEU A 255 -1.02 -4.58 -3.04
CA LEU A 255 0.21 -4.46 -2.26
C LEU A 255 0.36 -5.65 -1.31
N PHE A 256 -0.71 -6.02 -0.61
CA PHE A 256 -0.72 -7.17 0.30
C PHE A 256 -0.36 -8.47 -0.42
N THR A 257 -1.01 -8.78 -1.55
CA THR A 257 -0.73 -10.01 -2.29
C THR A 257 0.65 -10.00 -2.93
N ALA A 258 1.11 -8.85 -3.44
CA ALA A 258 2.48 -8.70 -3.93
C ALA A 258 3.50 -8.94 -2.81
N THR A 259 3.30 -8.40 -1.61
CA THR A 259 4.19 -8.63 -0.47
C THR A 259 4.29 -10.11 -0.12
N VAL A 260 3.16 -10.82 -0.01
CA VAL A 260 3.15 -12.27 0.25
C VAL A 260 3.89 -13.02 -0.87
N TYR A 261 3.62 -12.66 -2.12
CA TYR A 261 4.24 -13.29 -3.29
C TYR A 261 5.76 -13.11 -3.28
N TRP A 262 6.25 -11.88 -3.11
CA TRP A 262 7.68 -11.58 -3.17
C TRP A 262 8.44 -12.15 -1.97
N ILE A 263 7.87 -12.16 -0.77
CA ILE A 263 8.49 -12.82 0.39
C ILE A 263 8.70 -14.31 0.09
N GLY A 264 7.67 -15.01 -0.40
CA GLY A 264 7.79 -16.43 -0.73
C GLY A 264 8.70 -16.69 -1.93
N ALA A 265 8.62 -15.88 -2.99
CA ALA A 265 9.47 -16.01 -4.17
C ALA A 265 10.95 -15.79 -3.83
N VAL A 266 11.27 -14.76 -3.05
CA VAL A 266 12.65 -14.48 -2.59
C VAL A 266 13.14 -15.62 -1.68
N PHE A 267 12.30 -16.14 -0.79
CA PHE A 267 12.67 -17.31 0.02
C PHE A 267 13.12 -18.48 -0.86
N TYR A 268 12.33 -18.87 -1.87
CA TYR A 268 12.71 -19.96 -2.77
C TYR A 268 13.91 -19.62 -3.67
N LEU A 269 14.02 -18.39 -4.16
CA LEU A 269 15.18 -17.94 -4.94
C LEU A 269 16.48 -18.03 -4.14
N ILE A 270 16.46 -17.72 -2.84
CA ILE A 270 17.61 -17.93 -1.96
C ILE A 270 18.00 -19.41 -1.96
N LEU A 271 17.03 -20.33 -1.84
CA LEU A 271 17.31 -21.77 -1.89
C LEU A 271 17.89 -22.23 -3.24
N ASP A 272 17.48 -21.59 -4.33
CA ASP A 272 17.98 -21.90 -5.69
C ASP A 272 19.35 -21.28 -5.99
N TYR A 273 19.74 -20.22 -5.29
CA TYR A 273 21.02 -19.54 -5.48
C TYR A 273 22.14 -20.05 -4.57
N ILE A 274 21.84 -20.48 -3.35
CA ILE A 274 22.85 -20.98 -2.40
C ILE A 274 23.31 -22.41 -2.74
N ASP A 275 24.57 -22.71 -2.44
CA ASP A 275 25.08 -24.08 -2.43
C ASP A 275 24.30 -24.91 -1.41
N LYS A 276 23.67 -26.01 -1.88
CA LYS A 276 22.69 -26.74 -1.09
C LYS A 276 23.34 -27.67 -0.07
N PRO A 277 23.05 -27.53 1.23
CA PRO A 277 23.41 -28.54 2.20
C PRO A 277 22.60 -29.83 1.99
N LYS A 278 23.16 -30.99 2.34
CA LYS A 278 22.54 -32.31 2.12
C LYS A 278 21.10 -32.42 2.66
N TRP A 279 20.79 -31.72 3.76
CA TRP A 279 19.46 -31.74 4.37
C TRP A 279 18.39 -31.03 3.50
N LEU A 280 18.79 -30.08 2.65
CA LEU A 280 17.93 -29.35 1.73
C LEU A 280 17.86 -30.04 0.36
N ALA A 281 18.99 -30.56 -0.13
CA ALA A 281 19.10 -31.20 -1.44
C ALA A 281 18.10 -32.35 -1.64
N LYS A 282 17.78 -33.10 -0.59
CA LYS A 282 16.79 -34.21 -0.63
C LYS A 282 15.35 -33.78 -0.98
N TYR A 283 15.02 -32.49 -0.87
CA TYR A 283 13.70 -31.97 -1.19
C TYR A 283 13.60 -31.43 -2.62
N LYS A 284 14.71 -31.25 -3.32
CA LYS A 284 14.70 -30.81 -4.73
C LYS A 284 14.25 -31.97 -5.61
N ILE A 285 13.24 -31.75 -6.45
CA ILE A 285 12.69 -32.79 -7.32
C ILE A 285 13.65 -33.10 -8.47
N MET A 286 14.31 -32.08 -9.02
CA MET A 286 15.26 -32.19 -10.13
C MET A 286 16.63 -31.59 -9.73
N PRO A 287 17.49 -32.36 -9.05
CA PRO A 287 18.84 -31.91 -8.67
C PRO A 287 19.66 -31.48 -9.90
N GLY A 288 20.40 -30.37 -9.79
CA GLY A 288 21.24 -29.83 -10.87
C GLY A 288 20.52 -28.97 -11.91
N VAL A 289 19.20 -28.83 -11.85
CA VAL A 289 18.42 -27.96 -12.75
C VAL A 289 18.14 -26.61 -12.08
N ASN A 290 18.55 -25.52 -12.73
CA ASN A 290 18.52 -24.15 -12.19
C ASN A 290 19.33 -24.00 -10.88
N GLU A 291 20.49 -24.66 -10.79
CA GLU A 291 21.40 -24.63 -9.63
C GLU A 291 22.84 -24.32 -10.08
N PRO A 292 23.29 -23.04 -10.04
CA PRO A 292 22.53 -21.85 -9.66
C PRO A 292 21.56 -21.42 -10.76
N VAL A 293 20.53 -20.68 -10.38
CA VAL A 293 19.56 -20.11 -11.32
C VAL A 293 20.21 -19.01 -12.18
N ASP A 294 19.87 -18.93 -13.47
CA ASP A 294 20.30 -17.84 -14.34
C ASP A 294 19.64 -16.51 -13.93
N MET A 295 20.46 -15.58 -13.41
CA MET A 295 19.99 -14.29 -12.94
C MET A 295 19.43 -13.40 -14.07
N SER A 296 19.86 -13.59 -15.32
CA SER A 296 19.30 -12.84 -16.45
C SER A 296 17.84 -13.25 -16.69
N ALA A 297 17.57 -14.56 -16.68
CA ALA A 297 16.22 -15.09 -16.75
C ALA A 297 15.37 -14.70 -15.52
N VAL A 298 15.95 -14.68 -14.31
CA VAL A 298 15.27 -14.20 -13.09
C VAL A 298 14.85 -12.74 -13.24
N ILE A 299 15.73 -11.85 -13.73
CA ILE A 299 15.41 -10.44 -13.93
C ILE A 299 14.31 -10.26 -14.99
N LYS A 300 14.37 -11.02 -16.10
CA LYS A 300 13.29 -11.04 -17.12
C LYS A 300 11.95 -11.43 -16.48
N THR A 301 11.96 -12.51 -15.70
CA THR A 301 10.78 -13.05 -15.01
C THR A 301 10.22 -12.00 -14.03
N ALA A 302 11.08 -11.41 -13.20
CA ALA A 302 10.72 -10.39 -12.24
C ALA A 302 10.05 -9.17 -12.89
N LYS A 303 10.57 -8.69 -14.02
CA LYS A 303 9.97 -7.55 -14.74
C LYS A 303 8.54 -7.83 -15.20
N VAL A 304 8.28 -9.02 -15.74
CA VAL A 304 6.92 -9.41 -16.17
C VAL A 304 6.00 -9.61 -14.98
N VAL A 305 6.47 -10.25 -13.91
CA VAL A 305 5.71 -10.40 -12.65
C VAL A 305 5.33 -9.04 -12.06
N LEU A 306 6.27 -8.10 -12.00
CA LEU A 306 6.00 -6.72 -11.54
C LEU A 306 4.99 -6.01 -12.43
N PHE A 307 5.10 -6.15 -13.75
CA PHE A 307 4.12 -5.59 -14.68
C PHE A 307 2.72 -6.19 -14.46
N ASN A 308 2.63 -7.51 -14.30
CA ASN A 308 1.38 -8.20 -14.02
C ASN A 308 0.76 -7.76 -12.69
N GLN A 309 1.54 -7.55 -11.64
CA GLN A 309 1.01 -7.11 -10.34
C GLN A 309 0.62 -5.62 -10.33
N PHE A 310 1.51 -4.75 -10.80
CA PHE A 310 1.38 -3.30 -10.61
C PHE A 310 0.75 -2.55 -11.79
N VAL A 311 0.61 -3.18 -12.95
CA VAL A 311 -0.12 -2.58 -14.08
C VAL A 311 -1.42 -3.33 -14.34
N VAL A 312 -1.32 -4.64 -14.59
CA VAL A 312 -2.50 -5.46 -14.91
C VAL A 312 -3.36 -5.65 -13.65
N GLY A 313 -2.75 -6.07 -12.55
CA GLY A 313 -3.41 -6.36 -11.27
C GLY A 313 -4.15 -5.15 -10.72
N LEU A 314 -3.47 -4.00 -10.62
CA LEU A 314 -4.09 -2.74 -10.23
C LEU A 314 -5.21 -2.33 -11.18
N GLY A 315 -4.97 -2.32 -12.51
CA GLY A 315 -5.96 -1.92 -13.50
C GLY A 315 -7.25 -2.75 -13.42
N ILE A 316 -7.13 -4.07 -13.35
CA ILE A 316 -8.29 -4.97 -13.20
C ILE A 316 -8.96 -4.78 -11.83
N SER A 317 -8.21 -4.54 -10.76
CA SER A 317 -8.80 -4.35 -9.43
C SER A 317 -9.71 -3.13 -9.39
N PHE A 318 -9.33 -2.02 -10.04
CA PHE A 318 -10.21 -0.86 -10.21
C PHE A 318 -11.46 -1.18 -11.05
N LEU A 319 -11.33 -1.98 -12.10
CA LEU A 319 -12.47 -2.41 -12.93
C LEU A 319 -13.43 -3.35 -12.20
N VAL A 320 -12.92 -4.20 -11.30
CA VAL A 320 -13.72 -5.16 -10.53
C VAL A 320 -14.33 -4.51 -9.28
N TYR A 321 -13.74 -3.44 -8.74
CA TYR A 321 -14.21 -2.78 -7.53
C TYR A 321 -15.72 -2.41 -7.54
N PRO A 322 -16.32 -1.86 -8.62
CA PRO A 322 -17.76 -1.65 -8.69
C PRO A 322 -18.59 -2.91 -8.44
N SER A 323 -18.10 -4.09 -8.85
CA SER A 323 -18.76 -5.37 -8.58
C SER A 323 -18.67 -5.75 -7.10
N VAL A 324 -17.54 -5.46 -6.44
CA VAL A 324 -17.40 -5.64 -4.98
C VAL A 324 -18.39 -4.75 -4.22
N VAL A 325 -18.51 -3.48 -4.64
CA VAL A 325 -19.49 -2.52 -4.08
C VAL A 325 -20.92 -3.00 -4.31
N PHE A 326 -21.29 -3.34 -5.55
CA PHE A 326 -22.63 -3.83 -5.90
C PHE A 326 -23.04 -5.08 -5.10
N ARG A 327 -22.07 -5.91 -4.71
CA ARG A 327 -22.28 -7.11 -3.92
C ARG A 327 -22.26 -6.88 -2.41
N GLY A 328 -21.98 -5.66 -1.95
CA GLY A 328 -21.90 -5.28 -0.53
C GLY A 328 -20.57 -5.61 0.16
N GLY A 329 -19.54 -6.04 -0.59
CA GLY A 329 -18.24 -6.40 -0.01
C GLY A 329 -17.45 -5.21 0.55
N ALA A 330 -17.69 -4.01 0.01
CA ALA A 330 -17.00 -2.78 0.39
C ALA A 330 -17.39 -2.24 1.79
N GLU A 331 -18.51 -2.69 2.35
CA GLU A 331 -19.07 -2.16 3.61
C GLU A 331 -18.50 -2.85 4.87
N THR A 332 -17.82 -3.99 4.72
CA THR A 332 -17.45 -4.89 5.84
C THR A 332 -15.97 -4.85 6.24
N ILE A 333 -15.28 -3.74 5.98
CA ILE A 333 -13.81 -3.65 6.08
C ILE A 333 -13.27 -3.93 7.48
N ARG A 334 -14.00 -3.52 8.52
CA ARG A 334 -13.63 -3.74 9.94
C ARG A 334 -14.30 -4.97 10.57
N GLU A 335 -15.08 -5.72 9.80
CA GLU A 335 -15.84 -6.85 10.29
C GLU A 335 -15.11 -8.16 9.96
N VAL A 336 -14.91 -9.00 10.96
CA VAL A 336 -14.45 -10.38 10.76
C VAL A 336 -15.66 -11.29 10.55
N PRO A 337 -15.56 -12.32 9.69
CA PRO A 337 -16.69 -13.18 9.41
C PRO A 337 -16.92 -14.14 10.57
N THR A 338 -18.15 -14.65 10.70
CA THR A 338 -18.39 -15.81 11.56
C THR A 338 -17.60 -17.02 11.04
N PHE A 339 -17.21 -17.93 11.92
CA PHE A 339 -16.48 -19.14 11.53
C PHE A 339 -17.20 -19.94 10.42
N ARG A 340 -18.53 -20.07 10.52
CA ARG A 340 -19.35 -20.73 9.50
C ARG A 340 -19.27 -20.03 8.15
N LYS A 341 -19.38 -18.69 8.12
CA LYS A 341 -19.25 -17.90 6.87
C LYS A 341 -17.86 -18.07 6.27
N PHE A 342 -16.82 -17.95 7.09
CA PHE A 342 -15.44 -18.16 6.66
C PHE A 342 -15.24 -19.53 6.00
N VAL A 343 -15.68 -20.61 6.63
CA VAL A 343 -15.55 -21.96 6.08
C VAL A 343 -16.29 -22.12 4.75
N LEU A 344 -17.50 -21.58 4.64
CA LEU A 344 -18.26 -21.60 3.37
C LEU A 344 -17.56 -20.82 2.27
N ASP A 345 -16.99 -19.65 2.59
CA ASP A 345 -16.26 -18.81 1.63
C ASP A 345 -15.06 -19.57 1.05
N ILE A 346 -14.30 -20.26 1.90
CA ILE A 346 -13.14 -21.06 1.49
C ILE A 346 -13.57 -22.25 0.62
N ILE A 347 -14.60 -23.02 1.03
CA ILE A 347 -15.05 -24.19 0.27
C ILE A 347 -15.53 -23.80 -1.13
N VAL A 348 -16.40 -22.79 -1.23
CA VAL A 348 -16.91 -22.33 -2.52
C VAL A 348 -15.79 -21.74 -3.38
N SER A 349 -14.85 -21.01 -2.77
CA SER A 349 -13.71 -20.47 -3.49
C SER A 349 -12.75 -21.55 -3.99
N LEU A 350 -12.53 -22.64 -3.25
CA LEU A 350 -11.77 -23.80 -3.70
C LEU A 350 -12.40 -24.46 -4.93
N ILE A 351 -13.70 -24.72 -4.89
CA ILE A 351 -14.42 -25.37 -5.99
C ILE A 351 -14.40 -24.48 -7.23
N LEU A 352 -14.74 -23.21 -7.10
CA LEU A 352 -14.78 -22.30 -8.24
C LEU A 352 -13.39 -22.00 -8.80
N ASN A 353 -12.36 -21.93 -7.95
CA ASN A 353 -10.98 -21.79 -8.42
C ASN A 353 -10.57 -23.00 -9.28
N ASP A 354 -10.79 -24.23 -8.81
CA ASP A 354 -10.42 -25.43 -9.58
C ASP A 354 -11.16 -25.49 -10.93
N ILE A 355 -12.46 -25.18 -10.95
CA ILE A 355 -13.26 -25.16 -12.18
C ILE A 355 -12.76 -24.09 -13.17
N PHE A 356 -12.67 -22.84 -12.73
CA PHE A 356 -12.32 -21.73 -13.62
C PHE A 356 -10.88 -21.84 -14.10
N PHE A 357 -9.95 -22.14 -13.19
CA PHE A 357 -8.55 -22.32 -13.53
C PHE A 357 -8.37 -23.47 -14.53
N TYR A 358 -8.99 -24.63 -14.29
CA TYR A 358 -8.89 -25.78 -15.19
C TYR A 358 -9.30 -25.43 -16.62
N TYR A 359 -10.47 -24.82 -16.80
CA TYR A 359 -10.98 -24.53 -18.14
C TYR A 359 -10.21 -23.39 -18.81
N SER A 360 -9.83 -22.33 -18.10
CA SER A 360 -9.02 -21.26 -18.69
C SER A 360 -7.63 -21.75 -19.07
N HIS A 361 -6.99 -22.54 -18.19
CA HIS A 361 -5.67 -23.08 -18.41
C HIS A 361 -5.67 -24.06 -19.59
N ARG A 362 -6.60 -25.02 -19.62
CA ARG A 362 -6.74 -25.96 -20.74
C ARG A 362 -7.07 -25.26 -22.07
N LEU A 363 -7.90 -24.21 -22.04
CA LEU A 363 -8.18 -23.40 -23.22
C LEU A 363 -6.91 -22.73 -23.76
N PHE A 364 -6.05 -22.21 -22.88
CA PHE A 364 -4.80 -21.59 -23.30
C PHE A 364 -3.75 -22.58 -23.81
N HIS A 365 -3.94 -23.89 -23.64
CA HIS A 365 -3.15 -24.90 -24.35
C HIS A 365 -3.64 -25.19 -25.78
N TYR A 366 -4.70 -24.52 -26.25
CA TYR A 366 -5.20 -24.70 -27.60
C TYR A 366 -4.31 -23.99 -28.63
N GLY A 367 -3.60 -24.77 -29.47
CA GLY A 367 -2.97 -24.36 -30.72
C GLY A 367 -2.42 -22.93 -30.81
N TRP A 368 -3.25 -21.99 -31.26
CA TRP A 368 -2.89 -20.58 -31.44
C TRP A 368 -2.88 -19.77 -30.14
N LEU A 369 -3.76 -20.09 -29.18
CA LEU A 369 -3.81 -19.45 -27.87
C LEU A 369 -2.54 -19.78 -27.07
N TYR A 370 -2.06 -21.02 -27.15
CA TYR A 370 -0.80 -21.42 -26.52
C TYR A 370 0.35 -20.55 -27.00
N LYS A 371 0.55 -20.48 -28.32
CA LYS A 371 1.63 -19.70 -28.93
C LYS A 371 1.57 -18.22 -28.56
N LYS A 372 0.36 -17.67 -28.40
CA LYS A 372 0.15 -16.24 -28.17
C LYS A 372 0.18 -15.85 -26.69
N TYR A 373 -0.39 -16.66 -25.81
CA TYR A 373 -0.68 -16.26 -24.43
C TYR A 373 0.00 -17.11 -23.36
N HIS A 374 0.27 -18.39 -23.62
CA HIS A 374 0.71 -19.35 -22.60
C HIS A 374 2.12 -19.91 -22.78
N LYS A 375 2.69 -19.78 -23.98
CA LYS A 375 4.06 -20.20 -24.26
C LYS A 375 5.07 -19.51 -23.34
N GLU A 376 4.84 -18.25 -22.97
CA GLU A 376 5.69 -17.50 -22.05
C GLU A 376 5.80 -18.18 -20.68
N HIS A 377 4.67 -18.66 -20.14
CA HIS A 377 4.64 -19.39 -18.88
C HIS A 377 5.48 -20.67 -18.92
N HIS A 378 5.48 -21.34 -20.06
CA HIS A 378 6.24 -22.58 -20.29
C HIS A 378 7.71 -22.37 -20.69
N GLU A 379 8.22 -21.13 -20.74
CA GLU A 379 9.65 -20.89 -20.99
C GLU A 379 10.52 -21.50 -19.87
N TRP A 380 10.00 -21.55 -18.64
CA TRP A 380 10.59 -22.31 -17.56
C TRP A 380 10.12 -23.77 -17.62
N THR A 381 10.88 -24.62 -18.31
CA THR A 381 10.57 -26.07 -18.42
C THR A 381 10.67 -26.79 -17.07
N SER A 382 11.59 -26.34 -16.22
CA SER A 382 11.62 -26.62 -14.78
C SER A 382 11.35 -25.29 -14.07
N PRO A 383 10.12 -25.07 -13.57
CA PRO A 383 9.75 -23.83 -12.93
C PRO A 383 10.63 -23.49 -11.71
N ILE A 384 10.73 -22.19 -11.45
CA ILE A 384 11.17 -21.63 -10.17
C ILE A 384 9.99 -20.87 -9.56
N ALA A 385 9.94 -20.71 -8.24
CA ALA A 385 8.78 -20.14 -7.57
C ALA A 385 8.37 -18.77 -8.13
N LEU A 386 9.36 -17.92 -8.47
CA LEU A 386 9.14 -16.60 -9.07
C LEU A 386 8.37 -16.66 -10.41
N ALA A 387 8.44 -17.78 -11.14
CA ALA A 387 7.74 -17.95 -12.42
C ALA A 387 6.23 -18.23 -12.26
N GLY A 388 5.72 -18.34 -11.03
CA GLY A 388 4.32 -18.71 -10.76
C GLY A 388 3.25 -17.82 -11.41
N ILE A 389 3.56 -16.55 -11.67
CA ILE A 389 2.72 -15.64 -12.47
C ILE A 389 3.49 -14.97 -13.61
N TYR A 390 4.57 -15.61 -14.07
CA TYR A 390 5.28 -15.25 -15.30
C TYR A 390 4.45 -15.71 -16.49
N CYS A 391 3.71 -14.79 -17.07
CA CYS A 391 2.77 -15.06 -18.15
C CYS A 391 2.32 -13.74 -18.80
N THR A 392 1.67 -13.85 -19.96
CA THR A 392 1.11 -12.67 -20.63
C THR A 392 0.00 -12.04 -19.79
N PRO A 393 -0.29 -10.73 -19.96
CA PRO A 393 -1.38 -10.06 -19.25
C PRO A 393 -2.75 -10.75 -19.41
N THR A 394 -3.00 -11.32 -20.59
CA THR A 394 -4.26 -12.05 -20.86
C THR A 394 -4.33 -13.30 -19.99
N GLU A 395 -3.26 -14.10 -19.96
CA GLU A 395 -3.22 -15.27 -19.09
C GLU A 395 -3.34 -14.88 -17.61
N HIS A 396 -2.64 -13.82 -17.19
CA HIS A 396 -2.71 -13.34 -15.82
C HIS A 396 -4.15 -12.99 -15.41
N ILE A 397 -4.91 -12.30 -16.26
CA ILE A 397 -6.30 -11.95 -15.99
C ILE A 397 -7.16 -13.20 -15.82
N PHE A 398 -7.11 -14.14 -16.75
CA PHE A 398 -8.04 -15.28 -16.75
C PHE A 398 -7.61 -16.39 -15.79
N CYS A 399 -6.36 -16.84 -15.86
CA CYS A 399 -5.87 -17.95 -15.04
C CYS A 399 -5.44 -17.52 -13.64
N ASN A 400 -4.94 -16.31 -13.43
CA ASN A 400 -4.39 -15.93 -12.11
C ASN A 400 -5.30 -15.00 -11.32
N MET A 401 -6.06 -14.12 -11.96
CA MET A 401 -6.94 -13.17 -11.26
C MET A 401 -8.38 -13.69 -11.14
N ILE A 402 -9.06 -13.95 -12.26
CA ILE A 402 -10.48 -14.32 -12.27
C ILE A 402 -10.71 -15.63 -11.52
N SER A 403 -9.95 -16.69 -11.83
CA SER A 403 -10.05 -17.98 -11.14
C SER A 403 -9.91 -17.87 -9.62
N ASN A 404 -8.98 -17.04 -9.13
CA ASN A 404 -8.73 -16.87 -7.71
C ASN A 404 -9.72 -15.92 -7.03
N THR A 405 -10.45 -15.07 -7.76
CA THR A 405 -11.34 -14.05 -7.16
C THR A 405 -12.82 -14.33 -7.35
N ILE A 406 -13.20 -15.14 -8.34
CA ILE A 406 -14.61 -15.39 -8.66
C ILE A 406 -15.39 -15.97 -7.47
N GLY A 407 -14.79 -16.90 -6.72
CA GLY A 407 -15.40 -17.46 -5.52
C GLY A 407 -15.65 -16.41 -4.43
N LEU A 408 -14.69 -15.50 -4.25
CA LEU A 408 -14.80 -14.42 -3.27
C LEU A 408 -15.95 -13.46 -3.63
N VAL A 409 -16.08 -13.10 -4.91
CA VAL A 409 -17.15 -12.24 -5.42
C VAL A 409 -18.52 -12.92 -5.30
N VAL A 410 -18.61 -14.20 -5.67
CA VAL A 410 -19.84 -15.00 -5.51
C VAL A 410 -20.26 -15.04 -4.05
N MET A 411 -19.32 -15.28 -3.14
CA MET A 411 -19.58 -15.42 -1.71
C MET A 411 -19.70 -14.10 -0.95
N ARG A 412 -19.46 -12.96 -1.60
CA ARG A 412 -19.42 -11.63 -0.94
C ARG A 412 -18.47 -11.67 0.25
N SER A 413 -17.27 -12.20 0.03
CA SER A 413 -16.28 -12.39 1.09
C SER A 413 -15.81 -11.02 1.59
N ASN A 414 -15.64 -10.87 2.90
CA ASN A 414 -15.07 -9.65 3.47
C ASN A 414 -13.56 -9.56 3.20
N LEU A 415 -12.97 -8.41 3.51
CA LEU A 415 -11.56 -8.13 3.25
C LEU A 415 -10.64 -9.13 3.98
N PHE A 416 -10.98 -9.48 5.23
CA PHE A 416 -10.22 -10.46 6.03
C PHE A 416 -10.13 -11.83 5.35
N THR A 417 -11.28 -12.39 4.94
CA THR A 417 -11.32 -13.69 4.24
C THR A 417 -10.59 -13.62 2.92
N THR A 418 -10.77 -12.52 2.18
CA THR A 418 -10.09 -12.26 0.92
C THR A 418 -8.57 -12.29 1.08
N CYS A 419 -8.03 -11.60 2.10
CA CYS A 419 -6.61 -11.61 2.39
C CYS A 419 -6.11 -13.03 2.69
N LEU A 420 -6.77 -13.77 3.59
CA LEU A 420 -6.36 -15.14 3.92
C LEU A 420 -6.40 -16.09 2.72
N TRP A 421 -7.47 -16.00 1.92
CA TRP A 421 -7.62 -16.79 0.71
C TRP A 421 -6.52 -16.48 -0.31
N LEU A 422 -6.24 -15.20 -0.57
CA LEU A 422 -5.20 -14.83 -1.52
C LEU A 422 -3.80 -15.15 -1.01
N THR A 423 -3.55 -15.08 0.31
CA THR A 423 -2.31 -15.60 0.91
C THR A 423 -2.15 -17.08 0.62
N HIS A 424 -3.19 -17.89 0.87
CA HIS A 424 -3.18 -19.31 0.56
C HIS A 424 -2.93 -19.56 -0.94
N ALA A 425 -3.62 -18.84 -1.83
CA ALA A 425 -3.47 -18.98 -3.27
C ALA A 425 -2.04 -18.64 -3.74
N MET A 426 -1.46 -17.53 -3.27
CA MET A 426 -0.09 -17.13 -3.61
C MET A 426 0.93 -18.15 -3.12
N LEU A 427 0.84 -18.56 -1.85
CA LEU A 427 1.76 -19.54 -1.26
C LEU A 427 1.69 -20.90 -1.97
N ARG A 428 0.49 -21.33 -2.37
CA ARG A 428 0.29 -22.54 -3.17
C ARG A 428 0.90 -22.40 -4.56
N THR A 429 0.65 -21.30 -5.27
CA THR A 429 1.23 -21.07 -6.60
C THR A 429 2.75 -21.11 -6.54
N LEU A 430 3.36 -20.39 -5.58
CA LEU A 430 4.82 -20.40 -5.40
C LEU A 430 5.35 -21.81 -5.10
N ALA A 431 4.68 -22.56 -4.22
CA ALA A 431 5.07 -23.91 -3.88
C ALA A 431 5.02 -24.85 -5.10
N ASN A 432 3.95 -24.77 -5.88
CA ASN A 432 3.76 -25.57 -7.09
C ASN A 432 4.78 -25.26 -8.21
N HIS A 433 5.44 -24.11 -8.16
CA HIS A 433 6.50 -23.73 -9.10
C HIS A 433 7.90 -23.81 -8.50
N SER A 434 8.02 -24.20 -7.23
CA SER A 434 9.30 -24.10 -6.51
C SER A 434 10.32 -25.17 -6.92
N GLY A 435 9.87 -26.32 -7.44
CA GLY A 435 10.69 -27.51 -7.61
C GLY A 435 11.12 -28.16 -6.29
N TYR A 436 10.54 -27.78 -5.14
CA TYR A 436 10.80 -28.37 -3.82
C TYR A 436 9.57 -29.08 -3.27
N LYS A 437 9.76 -30.33 -2.86
CA LYS A 437 8.74 -31.12 -2.16
C LYS A 437 9.05 -31.15 -0.66
N PHE A 438 8.54 -30.17 0.07
CA PHE A 438 8.64 -30.16 1.54
C PHE A 438 7.59 -31.05 2.20
N PRO A 439 7.89 -31.66 3.36
CA PRO A 439 6.93 -32.48 4.09
C PRO A 439 5.78 -31.62 4.61
N PHE A 440 4.56 -32.17 4.58
CA PHE A 440 3.32 -31.50 5.02
C PHE A 440 2.97 -30.20 4.28
N TYR A 441 3.47 -30.04 3.06
CA TYR A 441 3.20 -28.88 2.20
C TYR A 441 2.75 -29.31 0.80
N TYR A 442 2.53 -28.34 -0.10
CA TYR A 442 2.11 -28.62 -1.47
C TYR A 442 3.15 -29.43 -2.25
N ASP A 443 2.67 -30.24 -3.19
CA ASP A 443 3.49 -31.12 -4.02
C ASP A 443 3.59 -30.56 -5.45
N PRO A 444 4.75 -30.01 -5.87
CA PRO A 444 4.90 -29.41 -7.18
C PRO A 444 4.94 -30.41 -8.35
N ARG A 445 5.09 -31.72 -8.07
CA ARG A 445 5.38 -32.72 -9.12
C ARG A 445 4.34 -32.78 -10.23
N SER A 446 3.06 -32.57 -9.93
CA SER A 446 2.01 -32.54 -10.97
C SER A 446 2.18 -31.36 -11.92
N HIS A 447 2.56 -30.19 -11.40
CA HIS A 447 2.78 -28.99 -12.18
C HIS A 447 4.10 -29.07 -12.96
N ASP A 448 5.18 -29.58 -12.35
CA ASP A 448 6.43 -29.85 -13.09
C ASP A 448 6.18 -30.81 -14.26
N TYR A 449 5.37 -31.86 -14.05
CA TYR A 449 4.99 -32.77 -15.12
C TYR A 449 4.13 -32.09 -16.20
N HIS A 450 3.28 -31.14 -15.82
CA HIS A 450 2.53 -30.31 -16.76
C HIS A 450 3.48 -29.51 -17.68
N HIS A 451 4.49 -28.83 -17.14
CA HIS A 451 5.50 -28.11 -17.93
C HIS A 451 6.28 -29.02 -18.90
N LEU A 452 6.42 -30.30 -18.57
CA LEU A 452 7.11 -31.28 -19.43
C LEU A 452 6.22 -31.87 -20.54
N LYS A 453 4.91 -32.02 -20.29
CA LYS A 453 3.99 -32.74 -21.19
C LYS A 453 2.93 -31.88 -21.87
N PHE A 454 2.65 -30.70 -21.35
CA PHE A 454 1.70 -29.69 -21.87
C PHE A 454 0.22 -30.12 -21.92
N ASN A 455 -0.10 -31.41 -21.83
CA ASN A 455 -1.45 -31.94 -22.02
C ASN A 455 -2.05 -32.69 -20.81
N LYS A 456 -1.44 -32.55 -19.64
CA LYS A 456 -1.82 -33.21 -18.38
C LYS A 456 -1.75 -32.23 -17.21
N TYR A 457 -2.56 -32.44 -16.16
CA TYR A 457 -2.59 -31.62 -14.93
C TYR A 457 -2.85 -30.13 -15.15
N PHE A 458 -4.05 -29.78 -15.61
CA PHE A 458 -4.45 -28.38 -15.80
C PHE A 458 -5.04 -27.74 -14.55
N GLY A 459 -5.59 -28.53 -13.63
CA GLY A 459 -6.34 -28.08 -12.46
C GLY A 459 -5.45 -27.73 -11.26
N VAL A 460 -6.06 -27.08 -10.28
CA VAL A 460 -5.39 -26.63 -9.05
C VAL A 460 -5.42 -27.72 -7.98
N LEU A 461 -6.57 -28.36 -7.81
CA LEU A 461 -6.81 -29.44 -6.84
C LEU A 461 -6.71 -30.82 -7.49
N GLY A 462 -6.77 -30.89 -8.82
CA GLY A 462 -6.78 -32.13 -9.59
C GLY A 462 -8.15 -32.81 -9.67
N ILE A 463 -9.21 -32.24 -9.07
CA ILE A 463 -10.58 -32.77 -9.18
C ILE A 463 -11.04 -32.69 -10.63
N MET A 464 -10.85 -31.52 -11.26
CA MET A 464 -11.20 -31.35 -12.66
C MET A 464 -10.35 -32.20 -13.61
N ASP A 465 -9.07 -32.46 -13.27
CA ASP A 465 -8.23 -33.37 -14.04
C ASP A 465 -8.73 -34.81 -13.99
N TRP A 466 -9.09 -35.29 -12.80
CA TRP A 466 -9.66 -36.62 -12.62
C TRP A 466 -10.98 -36.77 -13.39
N LEU A 467 -11.88 -35.78 -13.30
CA LEU A 467 -13.15 -35.77 -14.01
C LEU A 467 -12.99 -35.82 -15.54
N HIS A 468 -11.93 -35.23 -16.07
CA HIS A 468 -11.70 -35.13 -17.52
C HIS A 468 -10.60 -36.08 -18.04
N GLY A 469 -10.05 -36.95 -17.20
CA GLY A 469 -8.98 -37.89 -17.58
C GLY A 469 -7.66 -37.20 -17.98
N THR A 470 -7.40 -36.00 -17.48
CA THR A 470 -6.17 -35.25 -17.72
C THR A 470 -5.12 -35.43 -16.61
N ASP A 471 -5.34 -36.35 -15.68
CA ASP A 471 -4.31 -36.89 -14.79
C ASP A 471 -3.53 -38.06 -15.45
N VAL A 472 -2.52 -38.62 -14.75
CA VAL A 472 -1.79 -39.83 -15.20
C VAL A 472 -2.23 -41.10 -14.47
N GLU A 473 -2.17 -42.23 -15.18
CA GLU A 473 -2.31 -43.57 -14.61
C GLU A 473 -1.34 -43.82 -13.45
N ASN A 474 -1.77 -44.63 -12.48
CA ASN A 474 -1.04 -44.91 -11.23
C ASN A 474 0.37 -45.47 -11.45
N SER A 475 0.65 -46.11 -12.60
CA SER A 475 1.97 -46.65 -12.99
C SER A 475 3.03 -45.56 -13.21
N VAL A 476 2.64 -44.39 -13.74
CA VAL A 476 3.55 -43.25 -13.93
C VAL A 476 3.80 -42.53 -12.61
N LYS A 477 2.82 -42.50 -11.69
CA LYS A 477 2.97 -41.93 -10.33
C LYS A 477 4.06 -42.64 -9.52
N GLN A 478 4.38 -43.90 -9.81
CA GLN A 478 5.45 -44.66 -9.15
C GLN A 478 6.86 -44.31 -9.66
N LYS A 479 7.02 -43.89 -10.92
CA LYS A 479 8.32 -43.50 -11.49
C LYS A 479 8.86 -42.15 -10.98
N TRP A 480 7.99 -41.37 -10.35
CA TRP A 480 8.28 -40.04 -9.77
C TRP A 480 8.14 -40.00 -8.24
N LYS A 481 8.02 -41.18 -7.59
CA LYS A 481 8.27 -41.35 -6.15
C LYS A 481 9.75 -41.55 -5.92
#